data_AF-A0A372IPZ9-F1
#
_entry.id   AF-A0A372IPZ9-F1
#
_cell.length_a   1.000
_cell.length_b   1.000
_cell.length_c   1.000
_cell.angle_alpha   90.00
_cell.angle_beta   90.00
_cell.angle_gamma   90.00
#
_symmetry.space_group_name_H-M   'P 1'
#
loop_
_entity.id
_entity.type
_entity.pdbx_description
1 polymer ?
#
loop_
_entity_poly.entity_id
_entity_poly.type
_entity_poly.pdbx_seq_one_letter_code
_entity_poly.pdbx_strand_id
1 'polypeptide(L)' 'MSGQQIAKAAKPSTIRASVGFPPDVYRTLEEIARRKKVSLAWVVREAAEKYVADQWPLFGHTRL' A
#
# COMPACT_ATOMS: atom_id res chain seq x y z
N MET A 1 -36.57 -19.96 -7.26
CA MET A 1 -35.11 -20.14 -7.12
C MET A 1 -34.47 -18.77 -6.93
N SER A 2 -34.47 -18.26 -5.70
CA SER A 2 -33.93 -16.92 -5.41
C SER A 2 -32.40 -17.01 -5.33
N GLY A 3 -31.72 -16.41 -6.31
CA GLY A 3 -30.27 -16.30 -6.33
C GLY A 3 -29.79 -15.48 -5.14
N GLN A 4 -29.12 -16.15 -4.21
CA GLN A 4 -28.51 -15.53 -3.05
C GLN A 4 -27.37 -14.63 -3.51
N GLN A 5 -27.56 -13.32 -3.37
CA GLN A 5 -26.59 -12.31 -3.72
C GLN A 5 -25.39 -12.44 -2.77
N ILE A 6 -24.25 -12.89 -3.31
CA ILE A 6 -22.97 -12.95 -2.60
C ILE A 6 -22.61 -11.55 -2.08
N ALA A 7 -22.68 -11.36 -0.77
CA ALA A 7 -22.24 -10.12 -0.14
C ALA A 7 -20.75 -9.91 -0.45
N LYS A 8 -20.44 -8.96 -1.34
CA LYS A 8 -19.07 -8.55 -1.61
C LYS A 8 -18.49 -8.03 -0.30
N ALA A 9 -17.47 -8.72 0.22
CA ALA A 9 -16.71 -8.26 1.38
C ALA A 9 -16.37 -6.77 1.20
N ALA A 10 -16.81 -5.94 2.14
CA ALA A 10 -16.57 -4.50 2.08
C ALA A 10 -15.06 -4.26 2.02
N LYS A 11 -14.58 -3.73 0.89
CA LYS A 11 -13.17 -3.38 0.74
C LYS A 11 -12.84 -2.34 1.81
N PRO A 12 -11.72 -2.46 2.54
CA PRO A 12 -11.30 -1.44 3.48
C PRO A 12 -11.23 -0.10 2.76
N SER A 13 -11.83 0.94 3.36
CA SER A 13 -11.90 2.28 2.79
C SER A 13 -10.49 2.80 2.53
N THR A 14 -10.08 2.82 1.26
CA THR A 14 -8.78 3.37 0.87
C THR A 14 -8.94 4.86 0.61
N ILE A 15 -8.16 5.69 1.29
CA ILE A 15 -8.10 7.13 1.03
C ILE A 15 -7.04 7.39 -0.04
N ARG A 16 -7.41 8.15 -1.08
CA ARG A 16 -6.48 8.58 -2.12
C ARG A 16 -5.79 9.86 -1.71
N ALA A 17 -4.46 9.86 -1.69
CA ALA A 17 -3.64 11.05 -1.60
C ALA A 17 -2.95 11.32 -2.95
N SER A 18 -2.77 12.59 -3.28
CA SER A 18 -1.94 13.02 -4.41
C SER A 18 -0.66 13.65 -3.87
N VAL A 19 0.49 13.13 -4.28
CA VAL A 19 1.81 13.58 -3.84
C VAL A 19 2.73 13.74 -5.06
N GLY A 20 3.63 14.72 -5.01
CA GLY A 20 4.67 14.90 -6.02
C GLY A 20 5.97 14.21 -5.59
N PHE A 21 6.68 13.63 -6.54
CA PHE A 21 8.01 13.04 -6.31
C PHE A 21 9.07 13.81 -7.12
N PRO A 22 10.27 14.01 -6.56
CA PRO A 22 11.43 14.40 -7.36
C PRO A 22 11.65 13.44 -8.54
N PRO A 23 12.10 13.92 -9.72
CA PRO A 23 12.20 13.07 -10.92
C PRO A 23 13.14 11.87 -10.76
N ASP A 24 14.23 12.03 -10.02
CA ASP A 24 15.19 10.98 -9.69
C ASP A 24 14.54 9.89 -8.83
N VAL A 25 13.82 10.28 -7.78
CA VAL A 25 13.09 9.35 -6.90
C VAL A 25 12.02 8.59 -7.69
N TYR A 26 11.24 9.28 -8.53
CA TYR A 26 10.22 8.65 -9.36
C TYR A 26 10.81 7.56 -10.27
N ARG A 27 11.92 7.85 -10.96
CA ARG A 27 12.63 6.88 -11.82
C ARG A 27 13.11 5.66 -11.03
N THR A 28 13.65 5.87 -9.83
CA THR A 28 14.06 4.76 -8.96
C THR A 28 12.88 3.89 -8.54
N LEU A 29 11.74 4.50 -8.19
CA LEU A 29 10.53 3.76 -7.85
C LEU A 29 9.97 2.95 -9.04
N GLU A 30 10.01 3.52 -10.25
CA GLU A 30 9.63 2.78 -11.48
C GLU A 30 10.54 1.59 -11.74
N GLU A 31 11.85 1.76 -11.54
CA GLU A 31 12.79 0.65 -11.72
C GLU A 31 12.53 -0.47 -10.69
N ILE A 32 12.28 -0.12 -9.44
CA ILE A 32 11.91 -1.08 -8.38
C ILE A 32 10.63 -1.82 -8.78
N ALA A 33 9.61 -1.10 -9.24
CA ALA A 33 8.34 -1.67 -9.68
C ALA A 33 8.54 -2.67 -10.83
N ARG A 34 9.33 -2.29 -11.84
CA ARG A 34 9.69 -3.15 -12.98
C ARG A 34 10.42 -4.41 -12.54
N ARG A 35 11.44 -4.28 -11.67
CA ARG A 35 12.22 -5.42 -11.15
C ARG A 35 11.36 -6.38 -10.34
N LYS A 36 10.45 -5.85 -9.50
CA LYS A 36 9.52 -6.64 -8.67
C LYS A 36 8.28 -7.13 -9.45
N LYS A 37 8.07 -6.70 -10.69
CA LYS A 37 6.88 -6.98 -11.53
C LYS A 37 5.57 -6.57 -10.86
N VAL A 38 5.59 -5.41 -10.19
CA VAL A 38 4.45 -4.82 -9.49
C VAL A 38 4.16 -3.42 -10.02
N SER A 39 3.03 -2.83 -9.64
CA SER A 39 2.72 -1.44 -10.00
C SER A 39 3.46 -0.44 -9.11
N LEU A 40 3.67 0.77 -9.62
CA LEU A 40 4.26 1.87 -8.85
C LEU A 40 3.48 2.14 -7.55
N ALA A 41 2.15 2.13 -7.62
CA ALA A 41 1.28 2.32 -6.45
C ALA A 41 1.49 1.25 -5.38
N TRP A 42 1.77 0.00 -5.77
CA TRP A 42 2.11 -1.06 -4.83
C TRP A 42 3.43 -0.76 -4.11
N VAL A 43 4.45 -0.27 -4.84
CA VAL A 43 5.74 0.11 -4.24
C VAL A 43 5.58 1.26 -3.26
N VAL A 44 4.81 2.30 -3.64
CA VAL A 44 4.55 3.45 -2.77
C VAL A 44 3.80 3.03 -1.50
N ARG A 45 2.83 2.13 -1.64
CA ARG A 45 2.11 1.57 -0.50
C ARG A 45 3.04 0.78 0.43
N GLU A 46 3.84 -0.13 -0.11
CA GLU A 46 4.80 -0.93 0.67
C GLU A 46 5.79 -0.03 1.43
N ALA A 47 6.33 0.99 0.75
CA ALA A 47 7.26 1.96 1.34
C ALA A 47 6.61 2.78 2.46
N ALA A 48 5.36 3.20 2.28
CA ALA A 48 4.61 3.93 3.30
C ALA A 48 4.32 3.05 4.53
N GLU A 49 3.88 1.80 4.32
CA GLU A 49 3.62 0.84 5.42
C GLU A 49 4.90 0.58 6.23
N LYS A 50 6.04 0.39 5.55
CA LYS A 50 7.35 0.25 6.20
C LYS A 50 7.78 1.50 6.96
N TYR A 51 7.67 2.67 6.33
CA TYR A 51 8.03 3.93 6.98
C TYR A 51 7.24 4.13 8.29
N VAL A 52 5.92 3.91 8.27
CA VAL A 52 5.08 4.02 9.47
C VAL A 52 5.49 3.01 10.55
N ALA A 53 5.76 1.76 10.17
CA ALA A 53 6.23 0.73 11.11
C ALA A 53 7.58 1.11 11.74
N ASP A 54 8.50 1.63 10.94
CA ASP A 54 9.83 2.07 11.39
C ASP A 54 9.76 3.30 12.31
N GLN A 55 8.74 4.16 12.16
CA GLN A 55 8.50 5.29 13.08
C GLN A 55 7.89 4.84 14.41
N TRP A 56 7.32 3.64 14.48
CA TRP A 56 6.67 3.14 15.69
C TRP A 56 7.12 1.73 16.11
N PRO A 57 8.43 1.54 16.38
CA PRO A 57 8.97 0.24 16.80
C PRO A 57 8.38 -0.23 18.15
N LEU A 58 7.78 0.67 18.94
CA LEU A 58 7.30 0.42 20.30
C LEU A 58 5.93 -0.28 20.39
N PHE A 59 5.15 -0.38 19.31
CA PHE A 59 3.82 -1.04 19.34
C PHE A 59 3.77 -2.39 18.61
N GLY A 60 4.94 -2.97 18.30
CA GLY A 60 5.04 -4.21 17.52
C GLY A 60 4.41 -5.46 18.14
N HIS A 61 4.22 -5.54 19.47
CA HIS A 61 3.64 -6.72 20.12
C HIS A 61 2.85 -6.39 21.39
N THR A 62 1.60 -5.93 21.27
CA THR A 62 0.64 -6.12 22.37
C THR A 62 -0.70 -6.50 21.78
N ARG A 63 -0.83 -7.80 21.52
CA ARG A 63 -2.13 -8.46 21.53
C ARG A 63 -2.44 -8.74 23.01
N LEU A 64 -3.25 -7.91 23.63
CA LEU A 64 -4.04 -8.23 24.83
C LEU A 64 -5.50 -7.96 24.48
#